data_AF-A0A9W6YZ57-F1
#
_entry.id   AF-A0A9W6YZ57-F1
#
_cell.length_a   1.000
_cell.length_b   1.000
_cell.length_c   1.000
_cell.angle_alpha   90.00
_cell.angle_beta   90.00
_cell.angle_gamma   90.00
#
_symmetry.space_group_name_H-M   'P 1'
#
loop_
_entity.id
_entity.type
_entity.pdbx_description
1 polymer ?
#
loop_
_entity_poly.entity_id
_entity_poly.type
_entity_poly.pdbx_seq_one_letter_code
_entity_poly.pdbx_strand_id
1 'polypeptide(L)'
;MALDIFESPFASLASQQQQYAASANKIYQLLFVQDGIFVFGQETNTGLKIVLGCSRKENDDVALQSQEGLNPVFKDVHRAYLRLICNPFRSTDDVDQEIENPRFDKRVKEIVNHWNDTH
;
A
#
# COMPACT_ATOMS: atom_id res chain seq x y z
N MET A 1 -9.79 10.99 4.94
CA MET A 1 -8.46 11.48 5.37
C MET A 1 -7.36 11.05 4.40
N ALA A 2 -7.06 9.76 4.23
CA ALA A 2 -6.02 9.34 3.27
C ALA A 2 -6.31 9.76 1.82
N LEU A 3 -7.58 9.64 1.39
CA LEU A 3 -8.00 9.98 0.03
C LEU A 3 -7.91 11.49 -0.26
N ASP A 4 -8.22 12.33 0.72
CA ASP A 4 -8.11 13.80 0.61
C ASP A 4 -6.66 14.23 0.33
N ILE A 5 -5.69 13.46 0.85
CA ILE A 5 -4.27 13.70 0.58
C ILE A 5 -3.95 13.36 -0.87
N PHE A 6 -4.44 12.25 -1.41
CA PHE A 6 -4.23 11.93 -2.85
C PHE A 6 -4.85 12.97 -3.79
N GLU A 7 -5.96 13.60 -3.39
CA GLU A 7 -6.62 14.64 -4.18
C GLU A 7 -6.00 16.03 -4.00
N SER A 8 -5.09 16.18 -3.03
CA SER A 8 -4.44 17.45 -2.75
C SER A 8 -3.44 17.82 -3.85
N PRO A 9 -3.46 19.06 -4.36
CA PRO A 9 -2.46 19.54 -5.31
C PRO A 9 -1.04 19.58 -4.70
N PHE A 10 -0.93 19.45 -3.38
CA PHE A 10 0.34 19.44 -2.66
C PHE A 10 0.93 18.04 -2.47
N ALA A 11 0.18 16.96 -2.72
CA ALA A 11 0.68 15.61 -2.50
C ALA A 11 1.79 15.22 -3.48
N SER A 12 1.72 15.66 -4.73
CA SER A 12 2.78 15.51 -5.72
C SER A 12 4.05 16.30 -5.36
N LEU A 13 3.91 17.41 -4.64
CA LEU A 13 5.04 18.20 -4.16
C LEU A 13 5.69 17.55 -2.93
N ALA A 14 4.88 17.01 -2.02
CA ALA A 14 5.36 16.26 -0.86
C ALA A 14 6.09 14.98 -1.28
N SER A 15 5.58 14.28 -2.30
CA SER A 15 6.22 13.09 -2.86
C SER A 15 7.55 13.40 -3.54
N GLN A 16 7.63 14.50 -4.29
CA GLN A 16 8.89 14.99 -4.87
C GLN A 16 9.91 15.35 -3.79
N GLN A 17 9.53 16.09 -2.74
CA GLN A 17 10.43 16.44 -1.64
C GLN A 17 10.92 15.20 -0.87
N GLN A 18 10.06 14.20 -0.66
CA GLN A 18 10.45 12.94 -0.04
C GLN A 18 11.38 12.10 -0.94
N GLN A 19 11.20 12.12 -2.27
CA GLN A 19 12.10 11.43 -3.22
C GLN A 19 13.53 11.98 -3.22
N TYR A 20 13.72 13.27 -2.90
CA TYR A 20 15.08 13.84 -2.79
C TYR A 20 15.77 13.48 -1.46
N ALA A 21 15.03 13.06 -0.43
CA ALA A 21 15.56 12.74 0.90
C ALA A 21 15.56 11.23 1.22
N ALA A 22 14.68 10.45 0.58
CA ALA A 22 14.53 9.00 0.79
C ALA A 22 15.14 8.22 -0.38
N SER A 23 15.86 7.15 -0.04
CA SER A 23 16.48 6.19 -0.95
C SER A 23 15.55 5.86 -2.13
N ALA A 24 16.08 5.94 -3.36
CA ALA A 24 15.38 5.84 -4.65
C ALA A 24 14.53 4.57 -4.90
N ASN A 25 14.38 3.68 -3.91
CA ASN A 25 13.74 2.38 -4.03
C ASN A 25 12.36 2.27 -3.36
N LYS A 26 11.89 3.26 -2.60
CA LYS A 26 10.55 3.17 -1.97
C LYS A 26 9.44 3.53 -2.95
N ILE A 27 8.44 2.64 -3.09
CA ILE A 27 7.29 2.84 -4.01
C ILE A 27 6.08 3.50 -3.33
N TYR A 28 6.21 3.83 -2.04
CA TYR A 28 5.14 4.33 -1.19
C TYR A 28 5.61 5.58 -0.42
N GLN A 29 4.66 6.38 0.03
CA GLN A 29 4.90 7.61 0.79
C GLN A 29 4.13 7.59 2.11
N LEU A 30 4.65 8.27 3.13
CA LEU A 30 3.89 8.52 4.35
C LEU A 30 2.86 9.63 4.08
N LEU A 31 1.58 9.32 4.29
CA LEU A 31 0.48 10.27 4.09
C LEU A 31 0.25 11.11 5.35
N PHE A 32 0.01 10.45 6.48
CA PHE A 32 -0.19 11.10 7.77
C PHE A 32 0.06 10.12 8.93
N VAL A 33 0.11 10.66 10.13
CA VAL A 33 0.17 9.89 11.38
C VAL A 33 -0.99 10.32 12.25
N GLN A 34 -1.75 9.35 12.77
CA GLN A 34 -2.88 9.60 13.65
C GLN A 34 -2.92 8.55 14.75
N ASP A 35 -2.99 8.99 16.02
CA ASP A 35 -3.12 8.11 17.19
C ASP A 35 -2.05 7.00 17.26
N GLY A 36 -0.84 7.28 16.78
CA GLY A 36 0.28 6.32 16.75
C GLY A 36 0.26 5.35 15.56
N ILE A 37 -0.73 5.46 14.66
CA ILE A 37 -0.82 4.73 13.41
C ILE A 37 -0.18 5.56 12.30
N PHE A 38 0.80 4.98 11.63
CA PHE A 38 1.47 5.56 10.47
C PHE A 38 0.78 5.07 9.22
N VAL A 39 0.24 5.99 8.41
CA VAL A 39 -0.53 5.66 7.22
C VAL A 39 0.30 5.92 5.98
N PHE A 40 0.65 4.84 5.28
CA PHE A 40 1.40 4.86 4.04
C PHE A 40 0.48 4.68 2.84
N GLY A 41 0.81 5.35 1.74
CA GLY A 41 0.04 5.32 0.52
C GLY A 41 0.91 5.05 -0.70
N GLN A 42 0.36 4.32 -1.66
CA GLN A 42 0.91 4.19 -3.00
C GLN A 42 -0.21 4.40 -4.02
N GLU A 43 0.07 5.20 -5.05
CA GLU A 43 -0.77 5.28 -6.24
C GLU A 43 -0.05 4.59 -7.40
N THR A 44 -0.76 3.70 -8.08
CA THR A 44 -0.25 2.99 -9.27
C THR A 44 -0.46 3.83 -10.53
N ASN A 45 0.19 3.45 -11.62
CA ASN A 45 0.01 4.09 -12.93
C ASN A 45 -1.42 3.96 -13.50
N THR A 46 -2.24 3.05 -12.97
CA THR A 46 -3.66 2.91 -13.36
C THR A 46 -4.61 3.73 -12.47
N GLY A 47 -4.08 4.49 -11.51
CA GLY A 47 -4.88 5.26 -10.54
C GLY A 47 -5.41 4.44 -9.37
N LEU A 48 -5.05 3.15 -9.26
CA LEU A 48 -5.34 2.37 -8.05
C LEU A 48 -4.53 2.92 -6.88
N LYS A 49 -5.23 3.29 -5.80
CA LYS A 49 -4.65 3.81 -4.56
C LYS A 49 -4.68 2.71 -3.49
N ILE A 50 -3.51 2.36 -2.98
CA ILE A 50 -3.34 1.38 -1.91
C ILE A 50 -2.91 2.15 -0.66
N VAL A 51 -3.59 1.89 0.47
CA VAL A 51 -3.32 2.54 1.75
C VAL A 51 -3.09 1.47 2.80
N LEU A 52 -1.99 1.58 3.55
CA LEU A 52 -1.62 0.68 4.63
C LEU A 52 -1.41 1.49 5.91
N GLY A 53 -2.02 1.05 7.00
CA GLY A 53 -1.78 1.60 8.34
C GLY A 53 -0.95 0.63 9.16
N CYS A 54 0.18 1.08 9.70
CA CYS A 54 1.04 0.25 10.53
C CYS A 54 1.63 1.02 11.72
N SER A 55 2.30 0.28 12.61
CA SER A 55 2.94 0.85 13.78
C SER A 55 4.28 1.52 13.44
N ARG A 56 4.74 2.45 14.27
CA ARG A 56 6.00 3.20 14.06
C ARG A 56 7.22 2.31 13.81
N LYS A 57 7.28 1.17 14.51
CA LYS A 57 8.43 0.25 14.50
C LYS A 57 8.69 -0.33 13.10
N GLU A 58 7.61 -0.59 12.37
CA GLU A 58 7.64 -1.17 11.02
C GLU A 58 8.18 -0.23 9.94
N ASN A 59 8.49 1.02 10.27
CA ASN A 59 9.14 1.97 9.34
C ASN A 59 10.50 2.47 9.86
N ASP A 60 10.74 2.43 11.17
CA ASP A 60 11.98 2.88 11.82
C ASP A 60 13.01 1.75 12.01
N ASP A 61 12.63 0.48 11.85
CA ASP A 61 13.56 -0.64 12.08
C ASP A 61 14.77 -0.57 11.14
N VAL A 62 15.95 -0.50 11.75
CA VAL A 62 17.26 -0.40 11.10
C VAL A 62 17.53 -1.60 10.18
N ALA A 63 16.84 -2.74 10.38
CA ALA A 63 16.85 -3.89 9.48
C ALA A 63 16.08 -3.66 8.16
N LEU A 64 15.09 -2.75 8.13
CA LEU A 64 14.37 -2.31 6.91
C LEU A 64 15.15 -1.24 6.12
N GLN A 65 16.34 -0.84 6.58
CA GLN A 65 17.34 -0.17 5.72
C GLN A 65 17.86 -1.09 4.60
N SER A 66 17.46 -2.36 4.60
CA SER A 66 17.54 -3.30 3.47
C SER A 66 16.63 -2.85 2.31
N GLN A 67 16.81 -1.62 1.80
CA GLN A 67 16.26 -0.97 0.60
C GLN A 67 14.76 -1.06 0.25
N GLU A 68 13.97 -1.97 0.84
CA GLU A 68 12.64 -2.33 0.35
C GLU A 68 11.51 -1.99 1.33
N GLY A 69 11.73 -1.87 2.65
CA GLY A 69 10.69 -1.39 3.58
C GLY A 69 9.35 -2.14 3.44
N LEU A 70 8.24 -1.40 3.29
CA LEU A 70 6.89 -1.93 3.01
C LEU A 70 6.64 -2.27 1.52
N ASN A 71 7.60 -2.06 0.62
CA ASN A 71 7.46 -2.38 -0.79
C ASN A 71 6.95 -3.81 -1.07
N PRO A 72 7.47 -4.88 -0.42
CA PRO A 72 6.97 -6.23 -0.65
C PRO A 72 5.48 -6.36 -0.31
N VAL A 73 5.03 -5.74 0.79
CA VAL A 73 3.63 -5.75 1.20
C VAL A 73 2.76 -5.05 0.15
N PHE A 74 3.15 -3.86 -0.28
CA PHE A 74 2.46 -3.12 -1.35
C PHE A 74 2.39 -3.91 -2.66
N LYS A 75 3.49 -4.55 -3.06
CA LYS A 75 3.55 -5.41 -4.27
C LYS A 75 2.64 -6.62 -4.14
N ASP A 76 2.60 -7.27 -2.99
CA ASP A 76 1.78 -8.47 -2.77
C ASP A 76 0.29 -8.15 -2.67
N VAL A 77 -0.09 -7.04 -2.06
CA VAL A 77 -1.47 -6.53 -2.07
C VAL A 77 -1.90 -6.18 -3.49
N HIS A 78 -1.07 -5.44 -4.23
CA HIS A 78 -1.36 -5.12 -5.63
C HIS A 78 -1.50 -6.39 -6.49
N ARG A 79 -0.62 -7.38 -6.30
CA ARG A 79 -0.68 -8.68 -6.98
C ARG A 79 -1.96 -9.44 -6.64
N ALA A 80 -2.38 -9.44 -5.38
CA ALA A 80 -3.62 -10.09 -4.96
C ALA A 80 -4.84 -9.45 -5.64
N TYR A 81 -4.85 -8.11 -5.74
CA TYR A 81 -5.89 -7.35 -6.43
C TYR A 81 -5.92 -7.65 -7.93
N LEU A 82 -4.77 -7.63 -8.61
CA LEU A 82 -4.71 -7.93 -10.05
C LEU A 82 -5.22 -9.34 -10.36
N ARG A 83 -4.92 -10.33 -9.52
CA ARG A 83 -5.43 -11.70 -9.71
C ARG A 83 -6.96 -11.78 -9.62
N LEU A 84 -7.56 -10.91 -8.82
CA LEU A 84 -9.01 -10.87 -8.67
C LEU A 84 -9.67 -10.14 -9.84
N ILE A 85 -9.12 -9.00 -10.26
CA ILE A 85 -9.70 -8.19 -11.34
C ILE A 85 -9.45 -8.81 -12.71
N CYS A 86 -8.25 -9.31 -12.97
CA CYS A 86 -7.90 -9.95 -14.23
C CYS A 86 -8.39 -11.40 -14.30
N ASN A 87 -9.39 -11.78 -13.49
CA ASN A 87 -10.01 -13.10 -13.56
C ASN A 87 -10.90 -13.17 -14.83
N PRO A 88 -10.62 -14.08 -15.78
CA PRO A 88 -11.38 -14.18 -17.03
C PRO A 88 -12.85 -14.56 -16.82
N PHE A 89 -13.23 -15.00 -15.62
CA PHE A 89 -14.60 -15.38 -15.28
C PHE A 89 -15.37 -14.30 -14.50
N ARG A 90 -14.78 -13.10 -14.30
CA ARG A 90 -15.45 -11.98 -13.64
C ARG A 90 -16.14 -11.09 -14.67
N SER A 91 -17.37 -10.66 -14.40
CA SER A 91 -18.07 -9.72 -15.29
C SER A 91 -17.45 -8.33 -15.18
N THR A 92 -17.49 -7.57 -16.28
CA THR A 92 -17.06 -6.16 -16.30
C THR A 92 -17.94 -5.27 -15.41
N ASP A 93 -19.19 -5.68 -15.15
CA ASP A 93 -20.14 -4.96 -14.31
C ASP A 93 -19.80 -5.07 -12.81
N ASP A 94 -18.92 -6.00 -12.44
CA ASP A 94 -18.51 -6.24 -11.06
C ASP A 94 -17.25 -5.43 -10.67
N VAL A 95 -16.66 -4.66 -11.60
CA VAL A 95 -15.37 -4.00 -11.38
C VAL A 95 -15.48 -2.84 -10.40
N ASP A 96 -16.59 -2.10 -10.43
CA ASP A 96 -16.86 -0.95 -9.56
C ASP A 96 -17.58 -1.34 -8.25
N GLN A 97 -17.82 -2.64 -8.04
CA GLN A 97 -18.44 -3.15 -6.84
C GLN A 97 -17.41 -3.44 -5.74
N GLU A 98 -17.91 -3.49 -4.51
CA GLU A 98 -17.11 -3.91 -3.36
C GLU A 98 -16.52 -5.32 -3.59
N ILE A 99 -15.27 -5.50 -3.17
CA ILE A 99 -14.59 -6.78 -3.33
C ILE A 99 -15.12 -7.75 -2.27
N GLU A 100 -16.15 -8.52 -2.64
CA GLU A 100 -16.66 -9.62 -1.83
C GLU A 100 -16.03 -10.94 -2.29
N ASN A 101 -14.81 -11.24 -1.82
CA ASN A 101 -14.17 -12.50 -2.15
C ASN A 101 -13.42 -13.12 -0.96
N PRO A 102 -13.89 -14.25 -0.40
CA PRO A 102 -13.27 -14.87 0.78
C PRO A 102 -11.84 -15.38 0.50
N ARG A 103 -11.50 -15.68 -0.77
CA ARG A 103 -10.12 -16.05 -1.14
C ARG A 103 -9.20 -14.85 -1.15
N PHE A 104 -9.71 -13.68 -1.55
CA PHE A 104 -8.96 -12.44 -1.48
C PHE A 104 -8.67 -12.09 -0.01
N ASP A 105 -9.68 -12.13 0.86
CA ASP A 105 -9.52 -11.86 2.29
C ASP A 105 -8.54 -12.81 2.96
N LYS A 106 -8.64 -14.11 2.65
CA LYS A 106 -7.68 -15.11 3.17
C LYS A 106 -6.25 -14.76 2.75
N ARG A 107 -6.06 -14.33 1.50
CA ARG A 107 -4.74 -13.98 0.98
C ARG A 107 -4.20 -12.69 1.59
N VAL A 108 -5.04 -11.68 1.81
CA VAL A 108 -4.64 -10.46 2.54
C VAL A 108 -4.23 -10.81 3.97
N LYS A 109 -4.97 -11.68 4.66
CA LYS A 109 -4.59 -12.18 5.98
C LYS A 109 -3.26 -12.92 5.97
N GLU A 110 -3.00 -13.76 4.98
CA GLU A 110 -1.71 -14.46 4.80
C GLU A 110 -0.56 -13.46 4.62
N ILE A 111 -0.75 -12.39 3.84
CA ILE A 111 0.26 -11.33 3.65
C ILE A 111 0.56 -10.62 4.98
N VAL A 112 -0.47 -10.25 5.73
CA VAL A 112 -0.32 -9.57 7.03
C VAL A 112 0.34 -10.48 8.06
N ASN A 113 -0.06 -11.75 8.15
CA ASN A 113 0.55 -12.71 9.06
C ASN A 113 2.02 -12.94 8.71
N HIS A 114 2.34 -13.12 7.42
CA HIS A 114 3.72 -13.29 6.98
C HIS A 114 4.60 -12.08 7.32
N TRP A 115 4.06 -10.87 7.19
CA TRP A 115 4.75 -9.65 7.58
C TRP A 115 5.03 -9.60 9.09
N ASN A 116 4.01 -9.89 9.90
CA ASN A 116 4.09 -9.91 11.37
C ASN A 116 4.94 -11.07 11.92
N ASP A 117 5.07 -12.18 11.20
CA ASP A 117 5.95 -13.28 11.60
C ASP A 117 7.42 -12.97 11.32
N THR A 118 7.67 -12.04 10.38
CA THR A 118 9.02 -11.66 9.94
C THR A 118 9.60 -10.51 10.78
N HIS A 119 8.76 -9.71 11.46
CA HIS A 119 9.12 -8.52 12.24
C HIS A 119 8.38 -8.46 13.58
#